data_AF-A0A8H5JZR0-F1
#
_entry.id   AF-A0A8H5JZR0-F1
#
_cell.length_a   1.000
_cell.length_b   1.000
_cell.length_c   1.000
_cell.angle_alpha   90.00
_cell.angle_beta   90.00
_cell.angle_gamma   90.00
#
_symmetry.space_group_name_H-M   'P 1'
#
loop_
_entity.id
_entity.type
_entity.pdbx_description
1 polymer ?
#
loop_
_entity_poly.entity_id
_entity_poly.type
_entity_poly.pdbx_seq_one_letter_code
_entity_poly.pdbx_strand_id
1 'polypeptide(L)'
;MKFFTLLGFVSLTLALATKPIERDAKEEMKHPSIGDVKYTKIDGTDAGSIKVTRSDVQERGIVSLEKRLGGIHVPYGVADPQPMLIAGVTISFIMVGQWVRQGGRHVYTYVCNGLKFSNPTSRNKVVSVVAHGVAVLRNQPVPARFATQIGAPEEGYGSEISIIVGNSQ
;
A
#
# COMPACT_ATOMS: atom_id res chain seq x y z
N MET A 1 -8.89 31.11 -59.52
CA MET A 1 -7.44 31.38 -59.62
C MET A 1 -7.05 32.46 -58.63
N LYS A 2 -6.20 32.15 -57.64
CA LYS A 2 -5.30 33.08 -56.92
C LYS A 2 -4.36 32.29 -55.98
N PHE A 3 -3.13 32.16 -56.47
CA PHE A 3 -1.81 32.02 -55.82
C PHE A 3 -1.57 31.06 -54.64
N PHE A 4 -0.89 29.97 -54.98
CA PHE A 4 0.09 29.25 -54.15
C PHE A 4 1.41 30.02 -54.08
N THR A 5 2.10 29.98 -52.92
CA THR A 5 3.55 30.12 -52.64
C THR A 5 3.72 30.43 -51.14
N LEU A 6 4.70 29.97 -50.35
CA LEU A 6 5.82 29.05 -50.52
C LEU A 6 6.39 28.80 -49.09
N LEU A 7 6.73 27.54 -48.80
CA LEU A 7 7.86 27.03 -48.00
C LEU A 7 8.45 27.84 -46.82
N GLY A 8 8.49 27.19 -45.64
CA GLY A 8 9.48 27.45 -44.59
C GLY A 8 10.04 26.12 -44.05
N PHE A 9 11.07 25.58 -44.71
CA PHE A 9 11.80 24.38 -44.29
C PHE A 9 12.95 24.75 -43.34
N VAL A 10 13.01 24.03 -42.20
CA VAL A 10 14.20 23.43 -41.54
C VAL A 10 15.35 24.35 -41.10
N SER A 11 15.66 24.35 -39.80
CA SER A 11 16.98 23.85 -39.34
C SER A 11 17.03 23.55 -37.83
N LEU A 12 17.42 22.31 -37.56
CA LEU A 12 17.87 21.75 -36.29
C LEU A 12 19.32 22.22 -36.05
N THR A 13 19.63 22.81 -34.89
CA THR A 13 21.03 22.89 -34.44
C THR A 13 21.18 22.20 -33.10
N LEU A 14 21.88 21.07 -33.19
CA LEU A 14 22.42 20.28 -32.12
C LEU A 14 23.60 21.05 -31.50
N ALA A 15 23.62 21.26 -30.19
CA ALA A 15 24.82 21.68 -29.47
C ALA A 15 25.09 20.70 -28.33
N LEU A 16 25.85 19.64 -28.64
CA LEU A 16 26.63 18.90 -27.66
C LEU A 16 27.82 19.77 -27.25
N ALA A 17 28.12 19.89 -25.94
CA ALA A 17 29.45 19.61 -25.41
C ALA A 17 29.55 19.79 -23.88
N THR A 18 30.35 18.89 -23.29
CA THR A 18 30.91 18.80 -21.93
C THR A 18 30.16 17.88 -20.97
N LYS A 19 30.68 16.73 -20.50
CA LYS A 19 31.87 15.90 -20.78
C LYS A 19 31.50 14.44 -20.35
N PRO A 20 32.13 13.39 -20.92
CA PRO A 20 31.87 12.00 -20.54
C PRO A 20 32.62 11.62 -19.26
N ILE A 21 31.97 10.92 -18.33
CA ILE A 21 32.67 10.22 -17.24
C ILE A 21 33.13 8.87 -17.81
N GLU A 22 34.44 8.73 -17.91
CA GLU A 22 35.15 7.52 -18.31
C GLU A 22 34.80 6.37 -17.35
N ARG A 23 34.28 5.29 -17.93
CA ARG A 23 34.38 3.96 -17.34
C ARG A 23 35.77 3.45 -17.65
N ASP A 24 36.56 3.24 -16.60
CA ASP A 24 37.68 2.30 -16.68
C ASP A 24 37.30 1.01 -15.94
N ALA A 25 37.51 -0.10 -16.64
CA ALA A 25 37.23 -1.45 -16.22
C ALA A 25 38.55 -2.22 -16.18
N LYS A 26 38.79 -2.94 -15.06
CA LYS A 26 39.70 -4.08 -14.80
C LYS A 26 40.14 -4.01 -13.33
N GLU A 27 40.14 -5.03 -12.48
CA GLU A 27 40.10 -6.51 -12.54
C GLU A 27 39.43 -6.97 -11.23
N GLU A 28 38.38 -7.77 -11.26
CA GLU A 28 38.40 -9.24 -11.17
C GLU A 28 38.90 -9.79 -9.81
N MET A 29 37.98 -10.43 -9.07
CA MET A 29 38.08 -11.82 -8.56
C MET A 29 37.51 -11.99 -7.14
N LYS A 30 36.26 -12.51 -7.04
CA LYS A 30 35.90 -13.76 -6.34
C LYS A 30 34.38 -13.84 -6.08
N HIS A 31 33.69 -14.62 -6.91
CA HIS A 31 32.60 -15.51 -6.47
C HIS A 31 33.20 -16.59 -5.54
N PRO A 32 32.48 -17.11 -4.53
CA PRO A 32 31.25 -17.91 -4.69
C PRO A 32 30.16 -17.45 -3.67
N SER A 33 28.88 -17.81 -3.68
CA SER A 33 28.19 -19.04 -4.05
C SER A 33 26.70 -18.71 -4.16
N ILE A 34 26.07 -19.43 -5.08
CA ILE A 34 24.66 -19.55 -5.38
C ILE A 34 23.79 -19.80 -4.13
N GLY A 35 22.66 -19.10 -4.07
CA GLY A 35 21.48 -19.46 -3.30
C GLY A 35 20.25 -19.08 -4.13
N ASP A 36 19.87 -19.96 -5.06
CA ASP A 36 18.70 -19.81 -5.94
C ASP A 36 17.41 -19.61 -5.12
N VAL A 37 16.90 -18.38 -5.03
CA VAL A 37 15.53 -18.15 -4.57
C VAL A 37 14.61 -18.28 -5.76
N LYS A 38 14.00 -19.47 -5.88
CA LYS A 38 12.94 -19.78 -6.85
C LYS A 38 11.81 -18.76 -6.71
N TYR A 39 11.56 -18.00 -7.77
CA TYR A 39 10.28 -17.30 -7.96
C TYR A 39 9.19 -18.33 -8.19
N THR A 40 8.42 -18.67 -7.16
CA THR A 40 7.15 -19.38 -7.35
C THR A 40 6.14 -18.45 -7.99
N LYS A 41 5.84 -18.71 -9.26
CA LYS A 41 4.61 -18.26 -9.94
C LYS A 41 3.42 -18.56 -9.04
N ILE A 42 2.65 -17.54 -8.70
CA ILE A 42 1.30 -17.74 -8.17
C ILE A 42 0.40 -17.74 -9.39
N ASP A 43 0.04 -18.95 -9.83
CA ASP A 43 -1.01 -19.18 -10.81
C ASP A 43 -2.34 -18.64 -10.25
N GLY A 44 -3.06 -17.90 -11.09
CA GLY A 44 -4.46 -17.62 -10.86
C GLY A 44 -5.25 -18.92 -10.95
N THR A 45 -6.09 -19.18 -9.95
CA THR A 45 -7.13 -20.20 -10.05
C THR A 45 -8.39 -19.71 -9.35
N ASP A 46 -9.50 -20.11 -9.96
CA ASP A 46 -10.83 -19.51 -9.98
C ASP A 46 -11.71 -19.87 -8.77
N ALA A 47 -12.79 -19.10 -8.65
CA ALA A 47 -14.09 -19.32 -8.02
C ALA A 47 -14.31 -20.48 -7.02
N GLY A 48 -14.83 -20.13 -5.84
CA GLY A 48 -15.72 -21.04 -5.11
C GLY A 48 -15.82 -20.82 -3.60
N SER A 49 -16.90 -20.15 -3.16
CA SER A 49 -17.59 -20.39 -1.87
C SER A 49 -16.71 -20.44 -0.60
N ILE A 50 -16.54 -19.30 0.08
CA ILE A 50 -16.13 -19.31 1.50
C ILE A 50 -17.37 -19.19 2.38
N LYS A 51 -17.73 -20.34 2.95
CA LYS A 51 -18.77 -20.58 3.95
C LYS A 51 -18.48 -19.74 5.21
N VAL A 52 -19.33 -18.75 5.50
CA VAL A 52 -19.26 -17.96 6.74
C VAL A 52 -19.57 -18.88 7.92
N THR A 53 -18.54 -19.27 8.66
CA THR A 53 -18.68 -19.95 9.94
C THR A 53 -18.80 -18.88 11.02
N ARG A 54 -19.99 -18.73 11.61
CA ARG A 54 -20.18 -18.04 12.89
C ARG A 54 -19.50 -18.88 13.97
N SER A 55 -18.46 -18.34 14.59
CA SER A 55 -17.92 -18.89 15.84
C SER A 55 -18.26 -17.93 16.97
N ASP A 56 -19.37 -18.24 17.66
CA ASP A 56 -19.59 -17.85 19.03
C ASP A 56 -18.70 -18.73 19.91
N VAL A 57 -17.62 -18.17 20.49
CA VAL A 57 -17.01 -18.73 21.69
C VAL A 57 -16.66 -17.59 22.64
N GLN A 58 -17.34 -17.65 23.77
CA GLN A 58 -17.17 -16.85 24.96
C GLN A 58 -15.90 -17.29 25.69
N GLU A 59 -14.91 -16.40 25.83
CA GLU A 59 -13.85 -16.55 26.82
C GLU A 59 -13.93 -15.37 27.80
N ARG A 60 -14.50 -15.64 28.98
CA ARG A 60 -14.27 -14.83 30.17
C ARG A 60 -12.94 -15.27 30.77
N GLY A 61 -11.94 -14.41 30.69
CA GLY A 61 -10.68 -14.60 31.39
C GLY A 61 -9.74 -13.44 31.08
N ILE A 62 -9.80 -12.39 31.91
CA ILE A 62 -8.82 -11.29 32.06
C ILE A 62 -7.93 -11.09 30.81
N VAL A 63 -8.53 -10.61 29.72
CA VAL A 63 -7.85 -10.44 28.43
C VAL A 63 -7.20 -9.06 28.44
N SER A 64 -5.87 -9.00 28.33
CA SER A 64 -5.17 -7.74 28.04
C SER A 64 -5.83 -7.09 26.82
N LEU A 65 -6.18 -5.82 26.95
CA LEU A 65 -7.16 -5.09 26.14
C LEU A 65 -6.68 -4.73 24.70
N GLU A 66 -5.89 -5.61 24.08
CA GLU A 66 -5.38 -5.53 22.72
C GLU A 66 -6.21 -6.45 21.82
N LYS A 67 -6.96 -5.87 20.87
CA LYS A 67 -7.56 -6.67 19.79
C LYS A 67 -6.64 -6.61 18.59
N ARG A 68 -6.26 -7.78 18.09
CA ARG A 68 -5.45 -7.94 16.88
C ARG A 68 -6.31 -8.54 15.78
N LEU A 69 -6.27 -7.93 14.61
CA LEU A 69 -6.80 -8.48 13.38
C LEU A 69 -5.67 -8.48 12.35
N GLY A 70 -5.19 -9.68 12.01
CA GLY A 70 -4.23 -9.91 10.94
C GLY A 70 -4.96 -10.25 9.64
N GLY A 71 -4.25 -10.12 8.51
CA GLY A 71 -4.77 -10.48 7.19
C GLY A 71 -5.93 -9.62 6.72
N ILE A 72 -5.99 -8.35 7.16
CA ILE A 72 -7.01 -7.42 6.67
C ILE A 72 -6.68 -7.10 5.21
N HIS A 73 -7.53 -7.55 4.29
CA HIS A 73 -7.37 -7.21 2.89
C HIS A 73 -7.47 -5.70 2.67
N VAL A 74 -6.48 -5.15 1.99
CA VAL A 74 -6.45 -3.75 1.56
C VAL A 74 -7.35 -3.62 0.33
N PRO A 75 -8.38 -2.75 0.36
CA PRO A 75 -9.27 -2.57 -0.78
C PRO A 75 -8.52 -2.13 -2.06
N TYR A 76 -8.99 -2.62 -3.20
CA TYR A 76 -8.44 -2.30 -4.51
C TYR A 76 -9.55 -2.15 -5.55
N GLY A 77 -9.46 -1.13 -6.41
CA GLY A 77 -10.44 -0.87 -7.46
C GLY A 77 -11.78 -0.29 -6.98
N VAL A 78 -11.89 0.02 -5.69
CA VAL A 78 -13.10 0.60 -5.08
C VAL A 78 -12.80 2.00 -4.57
N ALA A 79 -13.63 2.98 -4.92
CA ALA A 79 -13.43 4.38 -4.54
C ALA A 79 -13.76 4.65 -3.07
N ASP A 80 -14.78 4.01 -2.51
CA ASP A 80 -15.24 4.21 -1.14
C ASP A 80 -15.54 2.86 -0.46
N PRO A 81 -14.50 2.16 0.03
CA PRO A 81 -14.67 0.88 0.70
C PRO A 81 -15.32 1.05 2.08
N GLN A 82 -16.12 0.07 2.47
CA GLN A 82 -16.82 0.11 3.76
C GLN A 82 -15.83 0.20 4.94
N PRO A 83 -16.03 1.14 5.89
CA PRO A 83 -15.21 1.22 7.08
C PRO A 83 -15.31 -0.01 7.98
N MET A 84 -14.24 -0.31 8.70
CA MET A 84 -14.15 -1.43 9.66
C MET A 84 -14.17 -0.92 11.10
N LEU A 85 -14.74 -1.69 12.04
CA LEU A 85 -14.68 -1.39 13.47
C LEU A 85 -13.77 -2.39 14.20
N ILE A 86 -12.68 -1.89 14.81
CA ILE A 86 -11.76 -2.70 15.63
C ILE A 86 -11.64 -2.08 17.03
N ALA A 87 -12.02 -2.84 18.06
CA ALA A 87 -11.91 -2.44 19.48
C ALA A 87 -12.48 -1.03 19.79
N GLY A 88 -13.54 -0.63 19.08
CA GLY A 88 -14.20 0.66 19.23
C GLY A 88 -13.59 1.79 18.39
N VAL A 89 -12.53 1.52 17.60
CA VAL A 89 -11.94 2.46 16.63
C VAL A 89 -12.47 2.12 15.24
N THR A 90 -13.04 3.10 14.55
CA THR A 90 -13.45 3.00 13.15
C THR A 90 -12.24 3.24 12.27
N ILE A 91 -12.01 2.36 11.29
CA ILE A 91 -10.91 2.37 10.35
C ILE A 91 -11.49 2.58 8.96
N SER A 92 -11.07 3.65 8.31
CA SER A 92 -11.45 3.96 6.93
C SER A 92 -10.21 3.94 6.04
N PHE A 93 -10.36 3.43 4.83
CA PHE A 93 -9.30 3.45 3.83
C PHE A 93 -9.46 4.70 2.97
N ILE A 94 -8.39 5.48 2.86
CA ILE A 94 -8.33 6.67 2.01
C ILE A 94 -7.90 6.18 0.63
N MET A 95 -8.83 6.18 -0.32
CA MET A 95 -8.59 5.73 -1.69
C MET A 95 -8.30 6.91 -2.62
N VAL A 96 -7.40 6.69 -3.57
CA VAL A 96 -7.09 7.68 -4.63
C VAL A 96 -7.14 7.00 -6.00
N GLY A 97 -7.61 7.74 -7.00
CA GLY A 97 -7.61 7.27 -8.38
C GLY A 97 -6.22 7.40 -9.01
N GLN A 98 -5.72 6.32 -9.61
CA GLN A 98 -4.39 6.28 -10.22
C GLN A 98 -4.37 5.39 -11.46
N TRP A 99 -3.59 5.79 -12.47
CA TRP A 99 -3.25 4.92 -13.60
C TRP A 99 -2.18 3.92 -13.18
N VAL A 100 -2.53 2.64 -13.19
CA VAL A 100 -1.64 1.53 -12.85
C VAL A 100 -1.35 0.68 -14.08
N ARG A 101 -0.17 0.06 -14.13
CA ARG A 101 0.16 -0.89 -15.19
C ARG A 101 -0.32 -2.28 -14.80
N GLN A 102 -1.28 -2.82 -15.53
CA GLN A 102 -1.81 -4.17 -15.36
C GLN A 102 -1.73 -4.92 -16.69
N GLY A 103 -1.07 -6.08 -16.71
CA GLY A 103 -1.02 -6.93 -17.91
C GLY A 103 -0.54 -6.21 -19.18
N GLY A 104 0.44 -5.31 -19.05
CA GLY A 104 1.01 -4.56 -20.19
C GLY A 104 0.24 -3.32 -20.62
N ARG A 105 -0.95 -3.04 -20.06
CA ARG A 105 -1.74 -1.84 -20.34
C ARG A 105 -1.89 -0.94 -19.11
N HIS A 106 -2.16 0.34 -19.34
CA HIS A 106 -2.53 1.27 -18.27
C HIS A 106 -4.03 1.17 -18.00
N VAL A 107 -4.39 0.97 -16.73
CA VAL A 107 -5.77 0.90 -16.25
C VAL A 107 -5.93 1.92 -15.15
N TYR A 108 -6.98 2.74 -15.23
CA TYR A 108 -7.33 3.64 -14.14
C TYR A 108 -8.05 2.84 -13.06
N THR A 109 -7.58 2.94 -11.81
CA THR A 109 -8.13 2.20 -10.68
C THR A 109 -8.07 3.05 -9.41
N TYR A 110 -8.67 2.57 -8.33
CA TYR A 110 -8.53 3.14 -6.99
C TYR A 110 -7.56 2.33 -6.16
N VAL A 111 -6.57 3.00 -5.58
CA VAL A 111 -5.55 2.41 -4.70
C VAL A 111 -5.63 3.03 -3.32
N CYS A 112 -5.33 2.25 -2.28
CA CYS A 112 -5.29 2.75 -0.92
C CYS A 112 -4.03 3.60 -0.70
N ASN A 113 -4.23 4.88 -0.39
CA ASN A 113 -3.17 5.86 -0.13
C ASN A 113 -3.08 6.23 1.35
N GLY A 114 -3.92 5.66 2.21
CA GLY A 114 -3.87 5.96 3.62
C GLY A 114 -4.94 5.26 4.43
N LEU A 115 -4.78 5.36 5.75
CA LEU A 115 -5.75 4.89 6.72
C LEU A 115 -6.16 6.08 7.60
N LYS A 116 -7.44 6.10 7.96
CA LYS A 116 -8.00 7.01 8.96
C LYS A 116 -8.56 6.21 10.11
N PHE A 117 -8.15 6.56 11.32
CA PHE A 117 -8.60 5.97 12.57
C PHE A 117 -9.47 6.99 13.29
N SER A 118 -10.73 6.68 13.54
CA SER A 118 -11.64 7.50 14.33
C SER A 118 -11.94 6.78 15.63
N ASN A 119 -11.71 7.43 16.75
CA ASN A 119 -12.00 6.88 18.07
C ASN A 119 -13.26 7.54 18.65
N PRO A 120 -14.47 7.02 18.36
CA PRO A 120 -15.69 7.53 18.96
C PRO A 120 -15.81 7.20 20.46
N THR A 121 -14.89 6.45 21.05
CA THR A 121 -15.00 6.07 22.47
C THR A 121 -14.60 7.21 23.41
N SER A 122 -14.91 7.07 24.70
CA SER A 122 -14.48 7.99 25.76
C SER A 122 -13.05 7.73 26.26
N ARG A 123 -12.37 6.71 25.76
CA ARG A 123 -11.02 6.31 26.20
C ARG A 123 -10.01 6.56 25.09
N ASN A 124 -8.80 6.97 25.48
CA ASN A 124 -7.70 7.04 24.53
C ASN A 124 -7.33 5.64 24.05
N LYS A 125 -7.06 5.53 22.76
CA LYS A 125 -6.65 4.29 22.11
C LYS A 125 -5.26 4.45 21.55
N VAL A 126 -4.58 3.34 21.34
CA VAL A 126 -3.32 3.28 20.59
C VAL A 126 -3.50 2.31 19.44
N VAL A 127 -2.95 2.67 18.28
CA VAL A 127 -3.04 1.86 17.07
C VAL A 127 -1.66 1.56 16.54
N SER A 128 -1.41 0.31 16.18
CA SER A 128 -0.24 -0.11 15.43
C SER A 128 -0.69 -0.74 14.12
N VAL A 129 0.07 -0.48 13.05
CA VAL A 129 -0.18 -1.01 11.71
C VAL A 129 1.09 -1.71 11.23
N VAL A 130 0.93 -2.91 10.72
CA VAL A 130 2.00 -3.70 10.09
C VAL A 130 1.59 -4.00 8.66
N ALA A 131 2.45 -3.64 7.70
CA ALA A 131 2.30 -3.93 6.29
C ALA A 131 3.58 -4.60 5.80
N HIS A 132 3.47 -5.62 4.95
CA HIS A 132 4.65 -6.38 4.46
C HIS A 132 5.59 -6.90 5.56
N GLY A 133 5.05 -7.23 6.75
CA GLY A 133 5.84 -7.65 7.91
C GLY A 133 6.59 -6.52 8.64
N VAL A 134 6.48 -5.27 8.17
CA VAL A 134 7.12 -4.09 8.77
C VAL A 134 6.07 -3.23 9.49
N ALA A 135 6.40 -2.79 10.70
CA ALA A 135 5.54 -1.87 11.45
C ALA A 135 5.63 -0.46 10.87
N VAL A 136 4.65 -0.08 10.06
CA VAL A 136 4.51 1.25 9.44
C VAL A 136 3.96 2.29 10.42
N LEU A 137 3.27 1.83 11.47
CA LEU A 137 2.81 2.66 12.57
C LEU A 137 2.97 1.91 13.89
N ARG A 138 3.56 2.56 14.90
CA ARG A 138 3.82 1.96 16.21
C ARG A 138 3.17 2.78 17.31
N ASN A 139 2.21 2.18 18.01
CA ASN A 139 1.56 2.72 19.20
C ASN A 139 1.07 4.16 19.03
N GLN A 140 0.55 4.49 17.85
CA GLN A 140 0.08 5.82 17.55
C GLN A 140 -1.14 6.14 18.42
N PRO A 141 -1.10 7.21 19.22
CA PRO A 141 -2.24 7.63 19.99
C PRO A 141 -3.38 8.08 19.07
N VAL A 142 -4.59 7.62 19.40
CA VAL A 142 -5.87 8.06 18.83
C VAL A 142 -6.72 8.56 20.00
N PRO A 143 -6.70 9.88 20.27
CA PRO A 143 -7.42 10.45 21.41
C PRO A 143 -8.93 10.22 21.34
N ALA A 144 -9.58 10.17 22.50
CA ALA A 144 -11.02 9.99 22.60
C ALA A 144 -11.79 11.09 21.86
N ARG A 145 -12.77 10.71 21.02
CA ARG A 145 -13.56 11.60 20.15
C ARG A 145 -12.78 12.29 19.04
N PHE A 146 -11.54 11.86 18.76
CA PHE A 146 -10.73 12.40 17.68
C PHE A 146 -10.45 11.34 16.60
N ALA A 147 -9.97 11.83 15.46
CA ALA A 147 -9.46 11.00 14.39
C ALA A 147 -7.99 11.33 14.08
N THR A 148 -7.24 10.33 13.66
CA THR A 148 -5.89 10.48 13.11
C THR A 148 -5.79 9.76 11.77
N GLN A 149 -4.86 10.18 10.92
CA GLN A 149 -4.65 9.58 9.61
C GLN A 149 -3.17 9.31 9.35
N ILE A 150 -2.91 8.34 8.50
CA ILE A 150 -1.58 7.95 8.05
C ILE A 150 -1.60 7.71 6.55
N GLY A 151 -0.63 8.27 5.83
CA GLY A 151 -0.41 7.98 4.42
C GLY A 151 0.15 6.58 4.22
N ALA A 152 -0.06 5.99 3.06
CA ALA A 152 0.59 4.74 2.69
C ALA A 152 2.12 4.93 2.63
N PRO A 153 2.91 3.88 2.93
CA PRO A 153 4.34 3.84 2.61
C PRO A 153 4.58 4.07 1.10
N GLU A 154 5.82 4.37 0.71
CA GLU A 154 6.16 4.57 -0.72
C GLU A 154 5.85 3.33 -1.56
N GLU A 155 6.11 2.14 -1.01
CA GLU A 155 5.76 0.84 -1.59
C GLU A 155 4.26 0.49 -1.49
N GLY A 156 3.47 1.30 -0.79
CA GLY A 156 2.07 1.04 -0.47
C GLY A 156 1.87 0.09 0.71
N TYR A 157 0.61 -0.29 0.96
CA TYR A 157 0.25 -1.21 2.05
C TYR A 157 0.30 -2.70 1.67
N GLY A 158 0.49 -3.02 0.38
CA GLY A 158 0.35 -4.37 -0.13
C GLY A 158 -1.10 -4.84 -0.22
N SER A 159 -1.29 -6.16 -0.34
CA SER A 159 -2.62 -6.78 -0.39
C SER A 159 -3.25 -6.95 0.99
N GLU A 160 -2.43 -7.01 2.04
CA GLU A 160 -2.86 -7.27 3.40
C GLU A 160 -2.08 -6.46 4.42
N ILE A 161 -2.80 -6.03 5.45
CA ILE A 161 -2.23 -5.38 6.63
C ILE A 161 -2.70 -6.06 7.91
N SER A 162 -1.96 -5.84 8.99
CA SER A 162 -2.39 -6.17 10.34
C SER A 162 -2.57 -4.90 11.15
N ILE A 163 -3.68 -4.79 11.86
CA ILE A 163 -3.97 -3.64 12.72
C ILE A 163 -4.19 -4.14 14.15
N ILE A 164 -3.50 -3.49 15.08
CA ILE A 164 -3.56 -3.76 16.51
C ILE A 164 -4.13 -2.51 17.18
N VAL A 165 -5.19 -2.67 17.98
CA VAL A 165 -5.80 -1.59 18.73
C VAL A 165 -5.78 -1.93 20.22
N GLY A 166 -5.17 -1.06 21.01
CA GLY A 166 -5.11 -1.15 22.47
C GLY A 166 -5.70 0.10 23.14
N ASN A 167 -5.90 0.05 24.46
CA ASN A 167 -6.10 1.26 25.24
C ASN A 167 -4.76 1.96 25.48
N SER A 168 -4.76 3.30 25.49
CA SER A 168 -3.64 4.02 26.10
C SER A 168 -3.61 3.71 27.59
N GLN A 169 -2.44 3.39 28.13
CA GLN A 169 -2.19 3.44 29.57
C GLN A 169 -2.15 4.89 30.05
#